data_AF-A0A7W5Q9L6-F1
#
_entry.id   AF-A0A7W5Q9L6-F1
#
_cell.length_a   1.000
_cell.length_b   1.000
_cell.length_c   1.000
_cell.angle_alpha   90.00
_cell.angle_beta   90.00
_cell.angle_gamma   90.00
#
_symmetry.space_group_name_H-M   'P 1'
#
loop_
_entity.id
_entity.type
_entity.pdbx_description
1 polymer ?
#
loop_
_entity_poly.entity_id
_entity_poly.type
_entity_poly.pdbx_seq_one_letter_code
_entity_poly.pdbx_strand_id
1 'polypeptide(L)'
;MNPRSTLKIAGHPVHPMLIPFPIAFFVGALITDIVHSRSADPFWPMASMWLLGAGLLMAALAALAGLTDFLGDSRIRGLRDAWFHMVGNIVLVLIEAFSLWRRMIMGPEFILPTGLLLSLIATMLLLFNGWKGWEMVYNSRVGIKDDSDDR
;
A
#
# COMPACT_ATOMS: atom_id res chain seq x y z
N MET A 1 24.32 -9.34 10.87
CA MET A 1 23.33 -8.58 11.67
C MET A 1 22.16 -8.20 10.78
N ASN A 2 20.95 -8.62 11.14
CA ASN A 2 19.75 -8.38 10.33
C ASN A 2 19.36 -6.89 10.30
N PRO A 3 18.81 -6.37 9.18
CA PRO A 3 18.27 -5.02 9.12
C PRO A 3 17.12 -4.84 10.11
N ARG A 4 17.09 -3.71 10.83
CA ARG A 4 16.11 -3.46 11.91
C ARG A 4 15.22 -2.29 11.52
N SER A 5 13.91 -2.44 11.74
CA SER A 5 12.97 -1.31 11.68
C SER A 5 13.34 -0.28 12.77
N THR A 6 13.40 0.99 12.39
CA THR A 6 13.80 2.12 13.22
C THR A 6 12.60 2.68 14.00
N LEU A 7 11.41 2.71 13.38
CA LEU A 7 10.19 3.19 14.04
C LEU A 7 9.42 2.04 14.71
N LYS A 8 9.37 2.05 16.04
CA LYS A 8 8.68 1.05 16.86
C LYS A 8 7.75 1.69 17.88
N ILE A 9 6.59 1.07 18.10
CA ILE A 9 5.70 1.35 19.23
C ILE A 9 5.62 0.08 20.08
N ALA A 10 5.92 0.19 21.37
CA ALA A 10 5.98 -0.95 22.29
C ALA A 10 6.86 -2.12 21.80
N GLY A 11 7.90 -1.84 21.00
CA GLY A 11 8.79 -2.85 20.42
C GLY A 11 8.31 -3.46 19.10
N HIS A 12 7.08 -3.15 18.65
CA HIS A 12 6.53 -3.62 17.38
C HIS A 12 6.81 -2.63 16.24
N PRO A 13 7.25 -3.11 15.07
CA PRO A 13 7.55 -2.25 13.92
C PRO A 13 6.25 -1.64 13.39
N VAL A 14 6.21 -0.31 13.28
CA VAL A 14 4.98 0.42 12.90
C VAL A 14 4.65 0.21 11.43
N HIS A 15 5.66 0.17 10.57
CA HIS A 15 5.47 0.06 9.13
C HIS A 15 4.69 -1.21 8.73
N PRO A 16 5.06 -2.44 9.16
CA PRO A 16 4.28 -3.65 8.88
C PRO A 16 2.85 -3.65 9.45
N MET A 17 2.61 -2.91 10.54
CA MET A 17 1.26 -2.81 11.13
C MET A 17 0.32 -1.95 10.27
N LEU A 18 0.85 -0.99 9.50
CA LEU A 18 0.05 -0.08 8.69
C LEU A 18 -0.27 -0.63 7.28
N ILE A 19 0.58 -1.49 6.74
CA ILE A 19 0.46 -2.04 5.38
C ILE A 19 -0.87 -2.77 5.10
N PRO A 20 -1.50 -3.52 6.04
CA PRO A 20 -2.77 -4.19 5.76
C PRO A 20 -3.92 -3.25 5.40
N PHE A 21 -3.91 -2.01 5.90
CA PHE A 21 -5.03 -1.08 5.70
C PHE A 21 -5.13 -0.58 4.25
N PRO A 22 -4.07 -0.04 3.62
CA PRO A 22 -4.10 0.30 2.19
C PRO A 22 -4.50 -0.90 1.31
N ILE A 23 -4.03 -2.11 1.66
CA ILE A 23 -4.39 -3.33 0.93
C ILE A 23 -5.90 -3.56 0.97
N ALA A 24 -6.49 -3.60 2.16
CA ALA A 24 -7.92 -3.80 2.32
C ALA A 24 -8.73 -2.71 1.60
N PHE A 25 -8.30 -1.45 1.68
CA PHE A 25 -9.02 -0.32 1.11
C PHE A 25 -8.96 -0.28 -0.43
N PHE A 26 -7.80 -0.47 -1.05
CA PHE A 26 -7.70 -0.47 -2.52
C PHE A 26 -8.34 -1.71 -3.15
N VAL A 27 -8.20 -2.90 -2.53
CA VAL A 27 -8.94 -4.10 -2.96
C VAL A 27 -10.46 -3.89 -2.80
N GLY A 28 -10.88 -3.29 -1.68
CA GLY A 28 -12.27 -2.90 -1.47
C GLY A 28 -12.79 -1.96 -2.56
N ALA A 29 -12.01 -0.94 -2.93
CA ALA A 29 -12.37 0.01 -3.97
C ALA A 29 -12.60 -0.69 -5.33
N LEU A 30 -11.70 -1.61 -5.70
CA LEU A 30 -11.87 -2.44 -6.90
C LEU A 30 -13.16 -3.27 -6.85
N ILE A 31 -13.45 -3.90 -5.70
CA ILE A 31 -14.69 -4.67 -5.53
C ILE A 31 -15.91 -3.76 -5.71
N THR A 32 -15.92 -2.59 -5.07
CA THR A 32 -17.04 -1.64 -5.20
C THR A 32 -17.22 -1.14 -6.63
N ASP A 33 -16.14 -0.93 -7.39
CA ASP A 33 -16.19 -0.56 -8.80
C ASP A 33 -16.77 -1.68 -9.67
N ILE A 34 -16.39 -2.93 -9.41
CA ILE A 34 -16.96 -4.10 -10.09
C ILE A 34 -18.46 -4.20 -9.81
N VAL A 35 -18.88 -4.02 -8.56
CA VAL A 35 -20.30 -4.06 -8.20
C VAL A 35 -21.06 -2.89 -8.82
N HIS A 36 -20.49 -1.69 -8.84
CA HIS A 36 -21.05 -0.53 -9.53
C HIS A 36 -21.27 -0.82 -11.03
N SER A 37 -20.34 -1.53 -11.70
CA SER A 37 -20.52 -1.94 -13.10
C SER A 37 -21.73 -2.84 -13.38
N ARG A 38 -22.31 -3.43 -12.33
CA ARG A 38 -23.48 -4.33 -12.41
C ARG A 38 -24.68 -3.81 -11.64
N SER A 39 -24.60 -2.61 -11.05
CA SER A 39 -25.60 -2.07 -10.14
C SER A 39 -25.87 -0.59 -10.41
N ALA A 40 -27.14 -0.20 -10.36
CA ALA A 40 -27.55 1.21 -10.44
C ALA A 40 -27.59 1.90 -9.06
N ASP A 41 -27.20 1.21 -7.98
CA ASP A 41 -27.24 1.76 -6.63
C ASP A 41 -26.11 2.80 -6.41
N PRO A 42 -26.45 4.06 -6.04
CA PRO A 42 -25.46 5.13 -5.83
C PRO A 42 -24.56 4.91 -4.60
N PHE A 43 -24.85 3.91 -3.75
CA PHE A 43 -23.99 3.54 -2.63
C PHE A 43 -22.58 3.12 -3.07
N TRP A 44 -22.46 2.28 -4.11
CA TRP A 44 -21.19 1.71 -4.57
C TRP A 44 -20.15 2.75 -5.02
N PRO A 45 -20.49 3.73 -5.89
CA PRO A 45 -19.52 4.76 -6.26
C PRO A 45 -19.12 5.65 -5.07
N MET A 46 -20.03 5.93 -4.14
CA MET A 46 -19.72 6.67 -2.91
C MET A 46 -18.76 5.87 -2.02
N ALA A 47 -19.04 4.59 -1.78
CA ALA A 47 -18.17 3.70 -1.01
C ALA A 47 -16.76 3.60 -1.62
N SER A 48 -16.66 3.47 -2.96
CA SER A 48 -15.40 3.46 -3.69
C SER A 48 -14.58 4.73 -3.41
N MET A 49 -15.20 5.92 -3.47
CA MET A 49 -14.51 7.18 -3.17
C MET A 49 -13.98 7.25 -1.74
N TRP A 50 -14.76 6.81 -0.74
CA TRP A 50 -14.30 6.77 0.65
C TRP A 50 -13.16 5.78 0.87
N LEU A 51 -13.24 4.60 0.24
CA LEU A 51 -12.18 3.59 0.29
C LEU A 51 -10.88 4.11 -0.33
N LEU A 52 -10.94 4.78 -1.47
CA LEU A 52 -9.77 5.41 -2.08
C LEU A 52 -9.15 6.48 -1.16
N GLY A 53 -9.97 7.34 -0.57
CA GLY A 53 -9.51 8.38 0.36
C GLY A 53 -8.84 7.79 1.61
N ALA A 54 -9.49 6.81 2.25
CA ALA A 54 -8.94 6.12 3.42
C ALA A 54 -7.67 5.31 3.07
N GLY A 55 -7.66 4.65 1.91
CA GLY A 55 -6.51 3.93 1.35
C GLY A 55 -5.29 4.83 1.19
N LEU A 56 -5.47 6.00 0.56
CA LEU A 56 -4.40 6.98 0.36
C LEU A 56 -3.89 7.55 1.69
N LEU A 57 -4.78 7.85 2.64
CA LEU A 57 -4.39 8.31 3.97
C LEU A 57 -3.51 7.27 4.69
N MET A 58 -3.96 6.01 4.71
CA MET A 58 -3.19 4.93 5.34
C MET A 58 -1.89 4.64 4.59
N ALA A 59 -1.88 4.76 3.26
CA ALA A 59 -0.68 4.58 2.45
C ALA A 59 0.36 5.67 2.76
N ALA A 60 -0.08 6.91 2.96
CA ALA A 60 0.79 7.99 3.38
C ALA A 60 1.41 7.72 4.76
N LEU A 61 0.61 7.28 5.74
CA LEU A 61 1.11 6.92 7.07
C LEU A 61 2.12 5.75 6.99
N ALA A 62 1.82 4.71 6.21
CA ALA A 62 2.71 3.58 6.00
C ALA A 62 4.01 4.01 5.31
N ALA A 63 3.94 4.92 4.32
CA ALA A 63 5.10 5.45 3.61
C ALA A 63 6.00 6.28 4.52
N LEU A 64 5.44 7.10 5.41
CA LEU A 64 6.23 7.84 6.40
C LEU A 64 7.01 6.89 7.32
N ALA A 65 6.35 5.85 7.85
CA ALA A 65 7.02 4.84 8.66
C ALA A 65 8.09 4.05 7.87
N GLY A 66 7.79 3.69 6.62
CA GLY A 66 8.72 2.98 5.75
C GLY A 66 9.94 3.82 5.36
N LEU A 67 9.74 5.11 5.12
CA LEU A 67 10.82 6.04 4.79
C LEU A 67 11.75 6.27 5.99
N THR A 68 11.21 6.34 7.22
CA THR A 68 12.05 6.41 8.42
C THR A 68 12.93 5.18 8.59
N ASP A 69 12.41 3.99 8.26
CA ASP A 69 13.18 2.75 8.31
C ASP A 69 14.26 2.73 7.19
N PHE A 70 13.87 3.12 5.97
CA PHE A 70 14.75 3.15 4.81
C PHE A 70 15.92 4.15 4.97
N LEU A 71 15.66 5.36 5.50
CA LEU A 71 16.70 6.36 5.70
C LEU A 71 17.58 6.07 6.92
N GLY A 72 17.01 5.43 7.95
CA GLY A 72 17.69 5.11 9.20
C GLY A 72 18.67 3.93 9.11
N ASP A 73 18.50 3.01 8.15
CA ASP A 73 19.35 1.83 8.02
C ASP A 73 19.97 1.72 6.61
N SER A 74 21.28 1.96 6.51
CA SER A 74 22.03 1.88 5.25
C SER A 74 21.99 0.49 4.61
N ARG A 75 21.74 -0.58 5.39
CA ARG A 75 21.63 -1.95 4.88
C ARG A 75 20.33 -2.14 4.11
N ILE A 76 19.23 -1.50 4.55
CA ILE A 76 17.95 -1.52 3.83
C ILE A 76 18.12 -0.84 2.46
N ARG A 77 18.84 0.29 2.41
CA ARG A 77 19.12 0.99 1.14
C ARG A 77 20.00 0.21 0.16
N GLY A 78 20.79 -0.74 0.65
CA GLY A 78 21.59 -1.65 -0.16
C GLY A 78 20.77 -2.76 -0.84
N LEU A 79 19.52 -2.97 -0.42
CA LEU A 79 18.65 -4.00 -0.99
C LEU A 79 17.95 -3.45 -2.24
N ARG A 80 18.21 -4.05 -3.40
CA ARG A 80 17.55 -3.70 -4.66
C ARG A 80 16.02 -3.80 -4.57
N ASP A 81 15.54 -4.79 -3.83
CA ASP A 81 14.10 -5.03 -3.64
C ASP A 81 13.44 -3.94 -2.78
N ALA A 82 14.19 -3.28 -1.89
CA ALA A 82 13.67 -2.14 -1.12
C ALA A 82 13.39 -0.93 -2.02
N TRP A 83 14.25 -0.70 -3.03
CA TRP A 83 14.03 0.34 -4.04
C TRP A 83 12.84 0.02 -4.94
N PHE A 84 12.74 -1.23 -5.44
CA PHE A 84 11.59 -1.65 -6.24
C PHE A 84 10.28 -1.52 -5.45
N HIS A 85 10.28 -1.92 -4.19
CA HIS A 85 9.12 -1.77 -3.32
C HIS A 85 8.75 -0.29 -3.12
N MET A 86 9.73 0.58 -2.84
CA MET A 86 9.46 2.01 -2.66
C MET A 86 8.90 2.66 -3.94
N VAL A 87 9.54 2.45 -5.09
CA VAL A 87 9.09 3.00 -6.38
C VAL A 87 7.72 2.46 -6.76
N GLY A 88 7.49 1.15 -6.57
CA GLY A 88 6.21 0.51 -6.84
C GLY A 88 5.08 1.10 -5.99
N ASN A 89 5.32 1.38 -4.71
CA ASN A 89 4.33 2.03 -3.84
C ASN A 89 4.07 3.49 -4.22
N ILE A 90 5.09 4.24 -4.65
CA ILE A 90 4.91 5.60 -5.16
C ILE A 90 4.00 5.59 -6.40
N VAL A 91 4.27 4.70 -7.36
CA VAL A 91 3.44 4.55 -8.57
C VAL A 91 2.01 4.18 -8.20
N LEU A 92 1.83 3.22 -7.29
CA LEU A 92 0.51 2.85 -6.77
C LEU A 92 -0.26 4.05 -6.21
N VAL A 93 0.36 4.81 -5.30
CA VAL A 93 -0.26 5.97 -4.65
C VAL A 93 -0.63 7.04 -5.68
N LEU A 94 0.21 7.26 -6.69
CA LEU A 94 -0.08 8.23 -7.76
C LEU A 94 -1.28 7.79 -8.62
N ILE A 95 -1.38 6.50 -8.96
CA ILE A 95 -2.53 5.95 -9.70
C ILE A 95 -3.82 6.16 -8.90
N GLU A 96 -3.82 5.80 -7.62
CA GLU A 96 -5.02 5.90 -6.79
C GLU A 96 -5.39 7.35 -6.46
N ALA A 97 -4.40 8.22 -6.25
CA ALA A 97 -4.64 9.66 -6.08
C ALA A 97 -5.23 10.30 -7.34
N PHE A 98 -4.72 9.94 -8.52
CA PHE A 98 -5.28 10.38 -9.79
C PHE A 98 -6.71 9.85 -9.98
N SER A 99 -6.94 8.56 -9.71
CA SER A 99 -8.27 7.95 -9.77
C SER A 99 -9.26 8.70 -8.88
N LEU A 100 -8.90 8.95 -7.62
CA LEU A 100 -9.74 9.69 -6.68
C LEU A 100 -10.01 11.12 -7.14
N TRP A 101 -8.96 11.86 -7.55
CA TRP A 101 -9.09 13.23 -8.04
C TRP A 101 -10.04 13.33 -9.24
N ARG A 102 -9.93 12.40 -10.20
CA ARG A 102 -10.83 12.35 -11.36
C ARG A 102 -12.26 12.03 -10.96
N ARG A 103 -12.49 11.13 -10.00
CA ARG A 103 -13.82 10.83 -9.46
C ARG A 103 -14.44 12.03 -8.75
N MET A 104 -13.64 12.86 -8.06
CA MET A 104 -14.15 14.10 -7.43
C MET A 104 -14.64 15.13 -8.44
N ILE A 105 -13.96 15.25 -9.59
CA ILE A 105 -14.31 16.26 -10.61
C ILE A 105 -15.38 15.76 -11.58
N MET A 106 -15.29 14.50 -12.00
CA MET A 106 -16.15 13.93 -13.04
C MET A 106 -17.31 13.09 -12.49
N GLY A 107 -17.32 12.82 -11.18
CA GLY A 107 -18.33 11.99 -10.54
C GLY A 107 -18.24 10.50 -10.89
N PRO A 108 -19.32 9.73 -10.63
CA PRO A 108 -19.38 8.29 -10.85
C PRO A 108 -19.13 7.85 -12.30
N GLU A 109 -19.37 8.71 -13.27
CA GLU A 109 -19.17 8.41 -14.70
C GLU A 109 -17.71 8.10 -15.04
N PHE A 110 -16.74 8.62 -14.27
CA PHE A 110 -15.33 8.29 -14.49
C PHE A 110 -14.98 6.86 -14.07
N ILE A 111 -15.80 6.23 -13.22
CA ILE A 111 -15.53 4.89 -12.71
C ILE A 111 -15.51 3.88 -13.85
N LEU A 112 -16.39 4.02 -14.84
CA LEU A 112 -16.47 3.10 -15.97
C LEU A 112 -16.13 3.79 -17.30
N PRO A 113 -15.26 3.20 -18.14
CA PRO A 113 -14.42 2.02 -17.88
C PRO A 113 -13.10 2.38 -17.15
N THR A 114 -12.72 3.66 -17.13
CA THR A 114 -11.36 4.10 -16.80
C THR A 114 -11.01 3.89 -15.34
N GLY A 115 -11.85 4.31 -14.40
CA GLY A 115 -11.60 4.15 -12.97
C GLY A 115 -11.44 2.70 -12.56
N LEU A 116 -12.28 1.80 -13.07
CA LEU A 116 -12.22 0.36 -12.83
C LEU A 116 -10.90 -0.24 -13.34
N LEU A 117 -10.44 0.17 -14.54
CA LEU A 117 -9.15 -0.26 -15.07
C LEU A 117 -7.99 0.22 -14.18
N LEU A 118 -8.04 1.46 -13.71
CA LEU A 118 -7.04 2.00 -12.79
C LEU A 118 -7.01 1.23 -11.47
N SER A 119 -8.17 0.96 -10.87
CA SER A 119 -8.27 0.18 -9.62
C SER A 119 -7.79 -1.27 -9.80
N LEU A 120 -8.00 -1.87 -10.98
CA LEU A 120 -7.48 -3.20 -11.30
C LEU A 120 -5.95 -3.19 -11.38
N ILE A 121 -5.38 -2.26 -12.15
CA ILE A 121 -3.92 -2.12 -12.33
C ILE A 121 -3.26 -1.82 -10.98
N ALA A 122 -3.82 -0.88 -10.21
CA ALA A 122 -3.34 -0.52 -8.88
C ALA A 122 -3.37 -1.72 -7.93
N THR A 123 -4.48 -2.47 -7.89
CA THR A 123 -4.59 -3.67 -7.04
C THR A 123 -3.58 -4.74 -7.44
N MET A 124 -3.38 -5.01 -8.74
CA MET A 124 -2.36 -5.96 -9.20
C MET A 124 -0.95 -5.53 -8.79
N LEU A 125 -0.62 -4.24 -8.97
CA LEU A 125 0.66 -3.68 -8.55
C LEU A 125 0.86 -3.80 -7.04
N LEU A 126 -0.18 -3.51 -6.25
CA LEU A 126 -0.16 -3.62 -4.79
C LEU A 126 0.11 -5.06 -4.34
N LEU A 127 -0.59 -6.04 -4.90
CA LEU A 127 -0.40 -7.45 -4.58
C LEU A 127 1.01 -7.94 -4.97
N PHE A 128 1.51 -7.51 -6.13
CA PHE A 128 2.87 -7.82 -6.57
C PHE A 128 3.94 -7.21 -5.65
N ASN A 129 3.79 -5.94 -5.29
CA ASN A 129 4.69 -5.26 -4.35
C ASN A 129 4.64 -5.89 -2.95
N GLY A 130 3.45 -6.32 -2.51
CA GLY A 130 3.24 -7.06 -1.28
C GLY A 130 4.02 -8.37 -1.30
N TRP A 131 3.89 -9.17 -2.36
CA TRP A 131 4.66 -10.41 -2.52
C TRP A 131 6.17 -10.15 -2.40
N LYS A 132 6.70 -9.15 -3.12
CA LYS A 132 8.12 -8.79 -3.05
C LYS A 132 8.54 -8.29 -1.66
N GLY A 133 7.67 -7.57 -0.97
CA GLY A 133 7.86 -7.19 0.43
C GLY A 133 8.03 -8.40 1.35
N TRP A 134 7.17 -9.41 1.20
CA TRP A 134 7.24 -10.66 1.94
C TRP A 134 8.53 -11.46 1.66
N GLU A 135 8.99 -11.45 0.40
CA GLU A 135 10.24 -12.09 -0.01
C GLU A 135 11.46 -11.48 0.71
N MET A 136 11.47 -10.16 0.95
CA MET A 136 12.52 -9.50 1.73
C MET A 136 12.51 -9.90 3.22
N VAL A 137 11.33 -10.07 3.82
CA VAL A 137 11.21 -10.51 5.22
C VAL A 137 11.74 -11.94 5.37
N TYR A 138 11.35 -12.85 4.47
CA TYR A 138 11.78 -14.25 4.51
C TYR A 138 13.25 -14.46 4.15
N ASN A 139 13.73 -13.85 3.06
CA ASN A 139 15.07 -14.13 2.53
C ASN A 139 16.16 -13.24 3.15
N SER A 140 15.84 -12.02 3.56
CA SER A 140 16.81 -11.05 4.10
C SER A 140 16.68 -10.83 5.61
N ARG A 141 15.78 -11.56 6.30
CA ARG A 141 15.52 -11.49 7.75
C ARG A 141 15.22 -10.09 8.27
N VAL A 142 14.73 -9.20 7.42
CA VAL A 142 14.39 -7.82 7.78
C VAL A 142 13.27 -7.87 8.82
N GLY A 143 13.52 -7.36 10.03
CA GLY A 143 12.54 -7.35 11.13
C GLY A 143 12.56 -8.56 12.08
N ILE A 144 13.44 -9.55 11.89
CA ILE A 144 13.62 -10.68 12.81
C ILE A 144 14.72 -10.34 13.83
N LYS A 145 14.41 -10.40 15.14
CA LYS A 145 15.42 -10.31 16.21
C LYS A 145 16.40 -11.49 16.06
N ASP A 146 17.70 -11.22 16.08
CA ASP A 146 18.68 -12.28 16.31
C ASP A 146 18.56 -12.70 17.78
N ASP A 147 18.28 -13.99 18.05
CA ASP A 147 18.19 -14.58 19.40
C ASP A 147 19.55 -14.68 20.13
N SER A 148 20.57 -13.92 19.70
CA SER A 148 21.96 -14.11 20.14
C SER A 148 22.41 -13.20 21.27
N ASP A 149 21.51 -12.49 21.96
CA ASP A 149 21.87 -11.55 23.05
C ASP A 149 21.48 -12.06 24.46
N ASP A 150 21.13 -13.35 24.59
CA ASP A 150 20.76 -13.99 25.86
C ASP A 150 21.82 -14.97 26.41
N ARG A 151 23.11 -14.76 26.08
CA ARG A 151 24.24 -15.47 26.72
C ARG A 151 25.45 -14.59 26.94
#